data_AF-A0A0F9Q304-F1
#
_entry.id   AF-A0A0F9Q304-F1
#
_cell.length_a   1.000
_cell.length_b   1.000
_cell.length_c   1.000
_cell.angle_alpha   90.00
_cell.angle_beta   90.00
_cell.angle_gamma   90.00
#
_symmetry.space_group_name_H-M   'P 1'
#
loop_
_entity.id
_entity.type
_entity.pdbx_description
1 polymer ?
#
loop_
_entity_poly.entity_id
_entity_poly.type
_entity_poly.pdbx_seq_one_letter_code
_entity_poly.pdbx_strand_id
1 'polypeptide(L)'
;MIPLIKEKDDLKKFHKSHLELVERISLEVQKMIKSKRKIMYADIINYTIRYGLSGEEYIGFSKEDYNSLMVWCNYKIKLGEIFVEL
;
A
#
# COMPACT_ATOMS: atom_id res chain seq x y z
N MET A 1 -15.40 4.20 -17.05
CA MET A 1 -14.39 5.29 -17.10
C MET A 1 -14.13 5.71 -15.65
N ILE A 2 -13.01 5.27 -15.06
CA ILE A 2 -12.65 5.67 -13.69
C ILE A 2 -12.08 7.09 -13.79
N PRO A 3 -12.61 8.08 -13.04
CA PRO A 3 -12.24 9.47 -13.24
C PRO A 3 -10.82 9.72 -12.73
N LEU A 4 -9.90 10.03 -13.64
CA LEU A 4 -8.53 10.50 -13.40
C LEU A 4 -8.45 11.68 -12.41
N ILE A 5 -9.56 12.41 -12.22
CA ILE A 5 -9.66 13.56 -11.33
C ILE A 5 -9.70 13.13 -9.84
N LYS A 6 -10.21 11.94 -9.51
CA LYS A 6 -10.17 11.42 -8.13
C LYS A 6 -8.75 11.06 -7.68
N GLU A 7 -7.94 10.48 -8.57
CA GLU A 7 -6.58 10.02 -8.24
C GLU A 7 -5.71 11.16 -7.68
N LYS A 8 -5.82 12.39 -8.21
CA LYS A 8 -4.89 13.48 -7.85
C LYS A 8 -5.14 14.08 -6.45
N ASP A 9 -6.39 14.18 -6.02
CA ASP A 9 -6.73 14.69 -4.68
C ASP A 9 -6.55 13.61 -3.60
N ASP A 10 -6.82 12.34 -3.94
CA ASP A 10 -6.59 11.20 -3.05
C ASP A 10 -5.08 10.99 -2.78
N LEU A 11 -4.22 11.20 -3.78
CA LEU A 11 -2.76 11.12 -3.64
C LEU A 11 -2.19 12.20 -2.70
N LYS A 12 -2.78 13.41 -2.66
CA LYS A 12 -2.31 14.49 -1.75
C LYS A 12 -2.62 14.21 -0.29
N LYS A 13 -3.72 13.51 0.01
CA LYS A 13 -4.09 13.10 1.38
C LYS A 13 -3.25 11.91 1.90
N PHE A 14 -2.55 11.21 1.02
CA PHE A 14 -1.76 10.03 1.38
C PHE A 14 -0.55 10.34 2.27
N HIS A 15 -0.03 11.56 2.22
CA HIS A 15 1.41 11.81 2.42
C HIS A 15 1.99 11.66 3.86
N LYS A 16 1.18 11.58 4.92
CA LYS A 16 1.71 11.45 6.30
C LYS A 16 1.27 10.18 7.03
N SER A 17 -0.02 10.00 7.26
CA SER A 17 -0.55 8.82 7.98
C SER A 17 -0.32 7.50 7.22
N HIS A 18 -0.18 7.56 5.89
CA HIS A 18 -0.01 6.36 5.09
C HIS A 18 1.46 6.00 4.83
N LEU A 19 2.41 6.90 5.08
CA LEU A 19 3.83 6.54 5.00
C LEU A 19 4.18 5.55 6.12
N GLU A 20 3.79 5.86 7.36
CA GLU A 20 3.91 4.96 8.51
C GLU A 20 3.22 3.61 8.25
N LEU A 21 2.11 3.63 7.52
CA LEU A 21 1.38 2.43 7.13
C LEU A 21 2.18 1.57 6.14
N VAL A 22 2.74 2.20 5.10
CA VAL A 22 3.57 1.50 4.11
C VAL A 22 4.83 0.96 4.79
N GLU A 23 5.45 1.68 5.71
CA GLU A 23 6.59 1.21 6.51
C GLU A 23 6.23 -0.03 7.34
N ARG A 24 5.11 0.02 8.09
CA ARG A 24 4.62 -1.11 8.89
C ARG A 24 4.38 -2.34 8.03
N ILE A 25 3.68 -2.19 6.90
CA ILE A 25 3.44 -3.31 5.98
C ILE A 25 4.75 -3.81 5.39
N SER A 26 5.67 -2.91 5.02
CA SER A 26 6.96 -3.28 4.45
C SER A 26 7.78 -4.12 5.41
N LEU A 27 7.76 -3.82 6.71
CA LEU A 27 8.42 -4.63 7.73
C LEU A 27 7.81 -6.05 7.81
N GLU A 28 6.50 -6.17 7.77
CA GLU A 28 5.83 -7.47 7.80
C GLU A 28 6.12 -8.29 6.53
N VAL A 29 6.05 -7.66 5.37
CA VAL A 29 6.43 -8.28 4.09
C VAL A 29 7.90 -8.71 4.11
N GLN A 30 8.80 -7.88 4.65
CA GLN A 30 10.22 -8.20 4.74
C GLN A 30 10.49 -9.45 5.56
N LYS A 31 9.77 -9.63 6.68
CA LYS A 31 9.80 -10.85 7.50
C LYS A 31 9.35 -12.06 6.69
N MET A 32 8.29 -11.93 5.89
CA MET A 32 7.76 -13.03 5.06
C MET A 32 8.73 -13.45 3.95
N ILE A 33 9.31 -12.48 3.24
CA ILE A 33 10.26 -12.76 2.14
C ILE A 33 11.69 -13.00 2.63
N LYS A 34 11.93 -12.88 3.94
CA LYS A 34 13.23 -13.07 4.61
C LYS A 34 14.36 -12.24 3.99
N SER A 35 14.05 -11.00 3.60
CA SER A 35 15.00 -10.08 2.96
C SER A 35 15.71 -10.63 1.70
N LYS A 36 15.19 -11.67 1.05
CA LYS A 36 15.82 -12.30 -0.13
C LYS A 36 15.82 -11.40 -1.37
N ARG A 37 14.92 -10.42 -1.41
CA ARG A 37 14.77 -9.45 -2.49
C ARG A 37 14.19 -8.15 -1.95
N LYS A 38 14.30 -7.09 -2.77
CA LYS A 38 13.60 -5.83 -2.53
C LYS A 38 12.08 -6.03 -2.50
N ILE A 39 11.42 -5.20 -1.70
CA ILE A 39 9.96 -5.18 -1.59
C ILE A 39 9.40 -4.47 -2.82
N MET A 40 8.37 -5.05 -3.42
CA MET A 40 7.66 -4.48 -4.56
C MET A 40 6.30 -3.95 -4.09
N TYR A 41 5.76 -2.95 -4.78
CA TYR A 41 4.39 -2.49 -4.51
C TYR A 41 3.35 -3.60 -4.69
N ALA A 42 3.62 -4.57 -5.55
CA ALA A 42 2.80 -5.77 -5.68
C ALA A 42 2.78 -6.64 -4.40
N ASP A 43 3.87 -6.67 -3.62
CA ASP A 43 3.90 -7.40 -2.35
C ASP A 43 3.04 -6.70 -1.30
N ILE A 44 3.10 -5.37 -1.25
CA ILE A 44 2.26 -4.55 -0.37
C ILE A 44 0.79 -4.82 -0.70
N ILE A 45 0.41 -4.73 -1.98
CA ILE A 45 -0.96 -5.04 -2.44
C ILE A 45 -1.37 -6.46 -2.02
N ASN A 46 -0.52 -7.46 -2.29
CA ASN A 46 -0.83 -8.85 -1.97
C ASN A 46 -0.98 -9.07 -0.46
N TYR A 47 -0.14 -8.43 0.34
CA TYR A 47 -0.23 -8.48 1.79
C TYR A 47 -1.53 -7.83 2.27
N THR A 48 -1.84 -6.63 1.79
CA THR A 48 -3.06 -5.91 2.16
C THR A 48 -4.33 -6.66 1.76
N ILE A 49 -4.38 -7.30 0.58
CA ILE A 49 -5.53 -8.13 0.18
C ILE A 49 -5.69 -9.34 1.09
N ARG A 50 -4.58 -10.03 1.42
CA ARG A 50 -4.61 -11.26 2.22
C ARG A 50 -4.96 -11.03 3.68
N TYR A 51 -4.50 -9.91 4.26
CA TYR A 51 -4.57 -9.68 5.70
C TYR A 51 -5.41 -8.45 6.09
N GLY A 52 -5.71 -7.54 5.16
CA GLY A 52 -6.49 -6.33 5.42
C GLY A 52 -7.99 -6.46 5.22
N LEU A 53 -8.48 -7.54 4.62
CA LEU A 53 -9.92 -7.81 4.41
C LEU A 53 -10.50 -8.86 5.35
N SER A 54 -9.67 -9.53 6.16
CA SER A 54 -10.12 -10.54 7.11
C SER A 54 -10.65 -9.89 8.39
N GLY A 55 -11.87 -9.33 8.31
CA GLY A 55 -12.94 -9.29 9.33
C GLY A 55 -12.69 -8.79 10.77
N GLU A 56 -11.49 -8.82 11.30
CA GLU A 56 -11.18 -8.53 12.71
C GLU A 56 -9.81 -7.85 12.76
N GLU A 57 -9.82 -6.54 12.97
CA GLU A 57 -8.76 -5.71 13.60
C GLU A 57 -7.27 -6.01 13.31
N TYR A 58 -6.92 -6.75 12.27
CA TYR A 58 -5.53 -7.01 11.97
C TYR A 58 -4.96 -5.75 11.31
N ILE A 59 -4.21 -5.00 12.13
CA ILE A 59 -3.37 -3.83 11.82
C ILE A 59 -4.06 -2.45 11.96
N GLY A 60 -5.35 -2.40 12.32
CA GLY A 60 -6.04 -1.14 12.61
C GLY A 60 -6.32 -0.27 11.37
N PHE A 61 -6.53 -0.89 10.21
CA PHE A 61 -6.87 -0.20 8.97
C PHE A 61 -8.34 0.21 8.96
N SER A 62 -8.61 1.47 8.61
CA SER A 62 -9.93 1.83 8.11
C SER A 62 -10.08 1.37 6.64
N LYS A 63 -11.33 1.25 6.18
CA LYS A 63 -11.63 1.03 4.75
C LYS A 63 -11.03 2.13 3.85
N GLU A 64 -10.90 3.34 4.39
CA GLU A 64 -10.33 4.50 3.70
C GLU A 64 -8.81 4.35 3.54
N ASP A 65 -8.11 3.88 4.58
CA ASP A 65 -6.67 3.59 4.52
C ASP A 65 -6.38 2.49 3.49
N TYR A 66 -7.19 1.43 3.47
CA TYR A 66 -7.10 0.36 2.48
C TYR A 66 -7.21 0.91 1.06
N ASN A 67 -8.26 1.69 0.78
CA ASN A 67 -8.49 2.23 -0.56
C ASN A 67 -7.35 3.17 -0.98
N SER A 68 -6.93 4.04 -0.08
CA SER A 68 -5.87 5.01 -0.33
C SER A 68 -4.54 4.30 -0.63
N LEU A 69 -4.22 3.24 0.12
CA LEU A 69 -3.01 2.44 -0.08
C LEU A 69 -3.02 1.74 -1.44
N MET A 70 -4.16 1.14 -1.80
CA MET A 70 -4.32 0.49 -3.10
C MET A 70 -4.17 1.48 -4.26
N VAL A 71 -4.74 2.67 -4.14
CA VAL A 71 -4.57 3.74 -5.14
C VAL A 71 -3.11 4.17 -5.23
N TRP A 72 -2.43 4.36 -4.11
CA TRP A 72 -1.02 4.74 -4.06
C TRP A 72 -0.10 3.71 -4.72
N CYS A 73 -0.22 2.44 -4.34
CA CYS A 73 0.60 1.37 -4.92
C CYS A 73 0.38 1.26 -6.44
N ASN A 74 -0.87 1.36 -6.89
CA ASN A 74 -1.16 1.33 -8.33
C ASN A 74 -0.60 2.55 -9.06
N TYR A 75 -0.70 3.74 -8.46
CA TYR A 75 -0.11 4.96 -9.01
C TYR A 75 1.40 4.82 -9.18
N LYS A 76 2.10 4.32 -8.16
CA LYS A 76 3.54 4.08 -8.20
C LYS A 76 3.94 3.08 -9.30
N ILE A 77 3.21 1.98 -9.41
CA ILE A 77 3.41 0.99 -10.49
C ILE A 77 3.19 1.63 -11.87
N LYS A 78 2.14 2.46 -12.04
CA LYS A 78 1.88 3.18 -13.30
C LYS A 78 3.01 4.16 -13.67
N LEU A 79 3.70 4.74 -12.69
CA LEU A 79 4.88 5.58 -12.91
C LEU A 79 6.14 4.79 -13.28
N GLY A 80 6.09 3.45 -13.24
CA GLY A 80 7.26 2.59 -13.44
C GLY A 80 8.09 2.38 -12.16
N GLU A 81 7.63 2.88 -11.01
CA GLU A 81 8.25 2.61 -9.72
C GLU A 81 7.80 1.22 -9.24
N ILE A 82 8.67 0.23 -9.42
CA ILE A 82 8.34 -1.18 -9.12
C ILE A 82 8.60 -1.52 -7.65
N PHE A 83 9.69 -0.98 -7.10
CA PHE A 83 10.14 -1.25 -5.74
C PHE A 83 9.64 -0.18 -4.79
N VAL A 84 9.35 -0.59 -3.55
CA VAL A 84 9.01 0.35 -2.48
C VAL A 84 10.29 1.06 -2.05
N GLU A 85 10.32 2.38 -2.22
CA GLU A 85 11.34 3.27 -1.66
C GLU A 85 10.72 3.95 -0.44
N LEU A 86 11.30 3.69 0.74
CA LEU A 86 10.94 4.27 2.03
C LEU A 86 11.92 5.38 2.39
#